data_AF-A0A857MMR1-F1
#
_entry.id   AF-A0A857MMR1-F1
#
_cell.length_a   1.000
_cell.length_b   1.000
_cell.length_c   1.000
_cell.angle_alpha   90.00
_cell.angle_beta   90.00
_cell.angle_gamma   90.00
#
_symmetry.space_group_name_H-M   'P 1'
#
loop_
_entity.id
_entity.type
_entity.pdbx_description
1 polymer ?
#
loop_
_entity_poly.entity_id
_entity_poly.type
_entity_poly.pdbx_seq_one_letter_code
_entity_poly.pdbx_strand_id
1 'polypeptide(L)'
;MQRTIGKMLNRPGSKINPDGISELPRTDGTTTYLSQEYLQSLDKYMPMDLYQKIANTVPTIIIRATQDEVIGMTNVDEIQYATHYDIAADHNFTGIARATLIGLLQKEVLLAR
;
A
#
# COMPACT_ATOMS: atom_id res chain seq x y z
N MET A 1 -5.00 2.84 -2.50
CA MET A 1 -6.18 1.95 -2.41
C MET A 1 -6.90 1.81 -3.75
N GLN A 2 -7.32 2.91 -4.39
CA GLN A 2 -7.93 2.89 -5.74
C GLN A 2 -7.10 2.14 -6.80
N ARG A 3 -5.76 2.29 -6.80
CA ARG A 3 -4.88 1.58 -7.75
C ARG A 3 -4.92 0.05 -7.58
N THR A 4 -4.95 -0.44 -6.34
CA THR A 4 -5.02 -1.88 -6.03
C THR A 4 -6.40 -2.44 -6.35
N ILE A 5 -7.47 -1.72 -5.99
CA ILE A 5 -8.83 -2.11 -6.34
C ILE A 5 -9.01 -2.12 -7.86
N GLY A 6 -8.54 -1.10 -8.58
CA GLY A 6 -8.55 -1.06 -10.05
C GLY A 6 -7.83 -2.25 -10.66
N LYS A 7 -6.65 -2.63 -10.14
CA LYS A 7 -5.97 -3.87 -10.54
C LYS A 7 -6.80 -5.13 -10.27
N MET A 8 -7.51 -5.18 -9.13
CA MET A 8 -8.37 -6.33 -8.77
C MET A 8 -9.60 -6.42 -9.68
N LEU A 9 -10.27 -5.30 -9.94
CA LEU A 9 -11.45 -5.22 -10.81
C LEU A 9 -11.13 -5.67 -12.24
N ASN A 10 -9.89 -5.45 -12.70
CA ASN A 10 -9.44 -5.81 -14.06
C ASN A 10 -8.87 -7.24 -14.18
N ARG A 11 -8.99 -8.08 -13.15
CA ARG A 11 -8.52 -9.48 -13.24
C ARG A 11 -9.38 -10.30 -14.22
N PRO A 12 -8.77 -11.24 -14.98
CA PRO A 12 -9.53 -12.16 -15.81
C PRO A 12 -10.56 -12.95 -14.99
N GLY A 13 -11.81 -12.97 -15.45
CA GLY A 13 -12.92 -13.64 -14.77
C GLY A 13 -13.61 -12.80 -13.68
N SER A 14 -13.18 -11.57 -13.43
CA SER A 14 -13.91 -10.64 -12.55
C SER A 14 -15.28 -10.31 -13.13
N LYS A 15 -16.31 -10.33 -12.28
CA LYS A 15 -17.66 -9.85 -12.62
C LYS A 15 -17.97 -8.63 -11.78
N ILE A 16 -18.05 -7.48 -12.43
CA ILE A 16 -18.33 -6.23 -11.74
C ILE A 16 -19.83 -5.98 -11.78
N ASN A 17 -20.44 -5.85 -10.62
CA ASN A 17 -21.83 -5.49 -10.47
C ASN A 17 -21.92 -4.18 -9.65
N PRO A 18 -22.13 -3.04 -10.31
CA PRO A 18 -22.18 -1.74 -9.63
C PRO A 18 -23.40 -1.57 -8.72
N ASP A 19 -24.44 -2.40 -8.90
CA ASP A 19 -25.71 -2.33 -8.17
C ASP A 19 -25.92 -3.54 -7.23
N GLY A 20 -24.86 -4.31 -6.98
CA GLY A 20 -24.96 -5.54 -6.20
C GLY A 20 -23.60 -6.06 -5.72
N ILE A 21 -23.38 -7.36 -5.85
CA ILE A 21 -22.15 -8.02 -5.42
C ILE A 21 -21.22 -8.24 -6.63
N SER A 22 -20.01 -7.70 -6.55
CA SER A 22 -18.93 -7.97 -7.49
C SER A 22 -18.15 -9.23 -7.08
N GLU A 23 -17.79 -10.06 -8.05
CA GLU A 23 -17.04 -11.31 -7.86
C GLU A 23 -15.62 -11.14 -8.42
N LEU A 24 -14.63 -11.39 -7.58
CA LEU A 24 -13.22 -11.23 -7.92
C LEU A 24 -12.49 -12.56 -7.68
N PRO A 25 -12.17 -13.33 -8.74
CA PRO A 25 -11.43 -14.57 -8.60
C PRO A 25 -10.00 -14.29 -8.11
N ARG A 26 -9.50 -15.19 -7.26
CA ARG A 26 -8.15 -15.17 -6.71
C ARG A 26 -7.31 -16.28 -7.33
N THR A 27 -6.00 -16.10 -7.27
CA THR A 27 -5.02 -17.07 -7.79
C THR A 27 -5.00 -18.38 -7.00
N ASP A 28 -5.49 -18.36 -5.76
CA ASP A 28 -5.65 -19.54 -4.89
C ASP A 28 -6.94 -20.34 -5.18
N GLY A 29 -7.71 -19.96 -6.20
CA GLY A 29 -8.96 -20.63 -6.59
C GLY A 29 -10.19 -20.18 -5.80
N THR A 30 -10.03 -19.30 -4.81
CA THR A 30 -11.16 -18.71 -4.08
C THR A 30 -11.72 -17.47 -4.78
N THR A 31 -12.91 -17.03 -4.37
CA THR A 31 -13.55 -15.81 -4.91
C THR A 31 -13.79 -14.81 -3.79
N THR A 32 -13.40 -13.56 -4.02
CA THR A 32 -13.77 -12.44 -3.15
C THR A 32 -15.07 -11.83 -3.63
N TYR A 33 -16.02 -11.63 -2.72
CA TYR A 33 -17.29 -10.99 -2.99
C TYR A 33 -17.29 -9.61 -2.34
N LEU A 34 -17.50 -8.56 -3.15
CA LEU A 34 -17.53 -7.17 -2.68
C LEU A 34 -18.91 -6.57 -2.93
N SER A 35 -19.57 -6.06 -1.90
CA SER A 35 -20.83 -5.35 -2.07
C SER A 35 -20.61 -3.94 -2.63
N GLN A 36 -21.66 -3.37 -3.20
CA GLN A 36 -21.69 -1.97 -3.64
C GLN A 36 -21.31 -1.02 -2.50
N GLU A 37 -21.85 -1.21 -1.30
CA GLU A 37 -21.59 -0.34 -0.14
C GLU A 37 -20.10 -0.39 0.25
N TYR A 38 -19.48 -1.56 0.17
CA TYR A 38 -18.05 -1.68 0.43
C TYR A 38 -17.25 -0.91 -0.62
N LEU A 39 -17.53 -1.09 -1.91
CA LEU A 39 -16.82 -0.38 -2.98
C LEU A 39 -16.98 1.14 -2.85
N GLN A 40 -18.19 1.63 -2.55
CA GLN A 40 -18.45 3.06 -2.31
C GLN A 40 -17.71 3.59 -1.06
N SER A 41 -17.56 2.77 -0.02
CA SER A 41 -16.84 3.17 1.19
C SER A 41 -15.36 3.48 0.94
N LEU A 42 -14.77 2.89 -0.10
CA LEU A 42 -13.36 3.03 -0.45
C LEU A 42 -13.06 4.38 -1.09
N ASP A 43 -14.04 5.00 -1.77
CA ASP A 43 -13.89 6.33 -2.37
C ASP A 43 -13.97 7.46 -1.34
N LYS A 44 -14.49 7.17 -0.14
CA LYS A 44 -14.73 8.18 0.89
C LYS A 44 -13.44 8.75 1.52
N TYR A 45 -12.31 8.05 1.38
CA TYR A 45 -11.07 8.43 2.03
C TYR A 45 -9.91 8.43 1.05
N MET A 46 -9.18 9.54 1.02
CA MET A 46 -7.87 9.65 0.36
C MET A 46 -6.81 9.32 1.41
N PRO A 47 -6.20 8.11 1.40
CA PRO A 47 -5.30 7.70 2.48
C PRO A 47 -4.06 8.59 2.58
N MET A 48 -3.61 9.17 1.46
CA MET A 48 -2.44 10.03 1.44
C MET A 48 -2.65 11.30 2.29
N ASP A 49 -3.82 11.93 2.19
CA ASP A 49 -4.18 13.08 3.03
C ASP A 49 -4.09 12.77 4.53
N LEU A 50 -4.46 11.54 4.91
CA LEU A 50 -4.36 11.08 6.30
C LEU A 50 -2.90 10.86 6.72
N TYR A 51 -2.11 10.23 5.85
CA TYR A 51 -0.68 10.04 6.11
C TYR A 51 0.07 11.36 6.21
N GLN A 52 -0.22 12.33 5.34
CA GLN A 52 0.38 13.66 5.38
C GLN A 52 0.11 14.38 6.70
N LYS A 53 -1.13 14.33 7.22
CA LYS A 53 -1.48 14.98 8.50
C LYS A 53 -0.61 14.49 9.66
N ILE A 54 -0.32 13.19 9.69
CA ILE A 54 0.51 12.60 10.75
C ILE A 54 1.99 12.82 10.47
N ALA A 55 2.44 12.49 9.25
CA ALA A 55 3.84 12.50 8.91
C ALA A 55 4.46 13.91 8.83
N ASN A 56 3.62 14.95 8.69
CA ASN A 56 4.05 16.33 8.79
C ASN A 56 3.95 16.93 10.21
N THR A 57 3.50 16.17 11.22
CA THR A 57 3.37 16.67 12.60
C THR A 57 4.16 15.86 13.62
N VAL A 58 4.54 14.62 13.27
CA VAL A 58 5.27 13.71 14.13
C VAL A 58 6.50 13.20 13.36
N PRO A 59 7.68 13.07 14.02
CA PRO A 59 8.85 12.43 13.43
C PRO A 59 8.46 11.09 12.81
N THR A 60 8.60 10.98 11.49
CA THR A 60 8.11 9.84 10.72
C THR A 60 9.20 9.37 9.77
N ILE A 61 9.34 8.06 9.65
CA ILE A 61 10.22 7.43 8.67
C ILE A 61 9.34 6.73 7.64
N ILE A 62 9.58 7.01 6.38
CA ILE A 62 8.91 6.38 5.25
C ILE A 62 9.93 5.49 4.55
N ILE A 63 9.61 4.21 4.42
CA ILE A 63 10.44 3.24 3.72
C ILE A 63 9.67 2.75 2.50
N ARG A 64 10.26 2.88 1.31
CA ARG A 64 9.63 2.49 0.04
C ARG A 64 10.39 1.34 -0.60
N ALA A 65 9.66 0.30 -0.97
CA ALA A 65 10.12 -0.74 -1.87
C ALA A 65 10.03 -0.23 -3.31
N THR A 66 11.15 0.04 -3.96
CA THR A 66 11.16 0.68 -5.28
C THR A 66 10.78 -0.26 -6.44
N GLN A 67 10.73 -1.57 -6.17
CA GLN A 67 10.33 -2.61 -7.13
C GLN A 67 9.02 -3.30 -6.69
N ASP A 68 8.22 -2.62 -5.87
CA ASP A 68 6.93 -3.12 -5.40
C ASP A 68 5.98 -3.43 -6.58
N GLU A 69 5.62 -4.70 -6.71
CA GLU A 69 4.76 -5.22 -7.76
C GLU A 69 3.25 -5.09 -7.45
N VAL A 70 2.91 -4.91 -6.18
CA VAL A 70 1.54 -4.91 -5.66
C VAL A 70 0.94 -3.52 -5.76
N ILE A 71 1.49 -2.55 -5.03
CA ILE A 71 1.03 -1.16 -4.99
C ILE A 71 1.82 -0.26 -5.95
N GLY A 72 3.04 -0.66 -6.32
CA GLY A 72 3.93 0.16 -7.13
C GLY A 72 4.56 1.31 -6.35
N MET A 73 5.42 2.07 -7.03
CA MET A 73 5.99 3.30 -6.46
C MET A 73 4.86 4.27 -6.08
N THR A 74 4.87 4.69 -4.82
CA THR A 74 3.91 5.65 -4.26
C THR A 74 4.58 7.01 -4.12
N ASN A 75 3.98 8.03 -4.73
CA ASN A 75 4.42 9.41 -4.56
C ASN A 75 4.04 9.88 -3.14
N VAL A 76 5.02 10.40 -2.40
CA VAL A 76 4.90 10.91 -1.03
C VAL A 76 5.52 12.31 -0.91
N ASP A 77 5.67 13.04 -2.02
CA ASP A 77 6.39 14.32 -2.11
C ASP A 77 5.75 15.42 -1.24
N GLU A 78 4.46 15.29 -0.94
CA GLU A 78 3.72 16.20 -0.04
C GLU A 78 4.01 15.95 1.46
N ILE A 79 4.80 14.93 1.79
CA ILE A 79 5.28 14.66 3.15
C ILE A 79 6.68 15.25 3.31
N GLN A 80 6.76 16.46 3.86
CA GLN A 80 7.97 17.28 3.92
C GLN A 80 8.88 16.94 5.11
N TYR A 81 8.32 16.49 6.23
CA TYR A 81 9.08 16.30 7.48
C TYR A 81 9.43 14.85 7.78
N ALA A 82 9.16 13.92 6.87
CA ALA A 82 9.55 12.53 7.02
C ALA A 82 10.98 12.28 6.50
N THR A 83 11.68 11.37 7.16
CA THR A 83 12.91 10.77 6.61
C THR A 83 12.52 9.68 5.62
N HIS A 84 12.99 9.78 4.39
CA HIS A 84 12.65 8.84 3.32
C HIS A 84 13.80 7.87 3.06
N TYR A 85 13.47 6.59 2.94
CA TYR A 85 14.40 5.53 2.58
C TYR A 85 13.86 4.69 1.43
N ASP A 86 14.64 4.58 0.38
CA ASP A 86 14.32 3.76 -0.78
C ASP A 86 15.16 2.49 -0.77
N ILE A 87 14.49 1.34 -0.87
CA ILE A 87 15.12 0.02 -0.95
C ILE A 87 14.69 -0.62 -2.26
N ALA A 88 15.65 -1.06 -3.08
CA ALA A 88 15.38 -1.91 -4.23
C ALA A 88 14.89 -3.28 -3.76
N ALA A 89 13.58 -3.42 -3.65
CA ALA A 89 12.90 -4.57 -3.05
C ALA A 89 11.52 -4.78 -3.65
N ASP A 90 11.04 -6.03 -3.59
CA ASP A 90 9.64 -6.39 -3.82
C ASP A 90 8.75 -5.92 -2.65
N HIS A 91 7.43 -6.07 -2.80
CA HIS A 91 6.45 -5.67 -1.78
C HIS A 91 6.71 -6.28 -0.40
N ASN A 92 7.34 -7.46 -0.36
CA ASN A 92 7.54 -8.25 0.86
C ASN A 92 8.95 -8.08 1.45
N PHE A 93 9.81 -7.28 0.82
CA PHE A 93 11.23 -7.16 1.11
C PHE A 93 11.91 -8.52 1.23
N THR A 94 11.69 -9.43 0.27
CA THR A 94 12.28 -10.79 0.33
C THR A 94 13.79 -10.79 0.10
N GLY A 95 14.44 -11.91 0.45
CA GLY A 95 15.88 -12.09 0.26
C GLY A 95 16.74 -11.09 1.06
N ILE A 96 17.74 -10.51 0.40
CA ILE A 96 18.72 -9.60 1.02
C ILE A 96 18.05 -8.31 1.51
N ALA A 97 17.00 -7.85 0.82
CA ALA A 97 16.27 -6.64 1.20
C ALA A 97 15.67 -6.73 2.62
N ARG A 98 15.35 -7.95 3.09
CA ARG A 98 14.84 -8.15 4.46
C ARG A 98 15.85 -7.71 5.51
N ALA A 99 17.12 -8.10 5.32
CA ALA A 99 18.19 -7.73 6.24
C ALA A 99 18.45 -6.23 6.21
N THR A 100 18.40 -5.61 5.02
CA THR A 100 18.50 -4.16 4.85
C THR A 100 17.40 -3.43 5.61
N LEU A 101 16.15 -3.86 5.46
CA LEU A 101 15.00 -3.29 6.18
C LEU A 101 15.19 -3.39 7.70
N ILE A 102 15.57 -4.57 8.20
CA ILE A 102 15.76 -4.79 9.64
C ILE A 102 16.88 -3.91 10.19
N GLY A 103 18.03 -3.83 9.51
CA GLY A 103 19.16 -3.01 9.95
C GLY A 103 18.80 -1.52 9.99
N LEU A 104 18.02 -1.04 9.02
CA LEU A 104 17.51 0.32 8.99
C LEU A 104 16.57 0.60 10.17
N LEU A 105 15.59 -0.28 10.41
CA LEU A 105 14.68 -0.16 11.55
C LEU A 105 15.43 -0.15 12.88
N GLN A 106 16.44 -1.01 13.05
CA GLN A 106 17.26 -1.05 14.25
C GLN A 106 18.02 0.26 14.46
N LYS A 107 18.66 0.79 13.41
CA LYS A 107 19.37 2.08 13.46
C LYS A 107 18.44 3.20 13.92
N GLU A 108 17.27 3.33 13.31
CA GLU A 108 16.35 4.44 13.59
C GLU A 108 15.68 4.31 14.97
N VAL A 109 15.32 3.09 15.39
CA VAL A 109 14.76 2.85 16.74
C VAL A 109 15.80 3.12 17.83
N LEU A 110 17.08 2.83 17.57
CA LEU A 110 18.16 3.12 18.51
C LEU A 110 18.50 4.61 18.59
N LEU A 111 18.37 5.36 17.49
CA LEU A 111 18.58 6.81 17.44
C LEU A 111 17.42 7.62 18.05
N ALA A 112 16.23 7.03 18.15
CA ALA A 112 15.06 7.65 18.76
C ALA A 112 15.00 7.54 20.31
N ARG A 113 16.02 6.93 20.93
CA ARG A 113 16.19 6.82 22.39
C ARG A 113 17.23 7.81 22.89
#